data_AF-C3Z3R0-F1
#
_entry.id   AF-C3Z3R0-F1
#
_cell.length_a   1.000
_cell.length_b   1.000
_cell.length_c   1.000
_cell.angle_alpha   90.00
_cell.angle_beta   90.00
_cell.angle_gamma   90.00
#
_symmetry.space_group_name_H-M   'P 1'
#
loop_
_entity.id
_entity.type
_entity.pdbx_description
1 polymer ?
#
loop_
_entity_poly.entity_id
_entity_poly.type
_entity_poly.pdbx_seq_one_letter_code
_entity_poly.pdbx_strand_id
1 'polypeptide(L)'
;QVWLCTIAAFILVSAVLFLLHRIGTRKTSDDPSDGPDFNLRNTMWFVYGSFVQQGSGDLTIGRMPTRILTGVWWLFTLIIISSYTANLAAFLTVTRMDSPIRSFDDLASQTEIPYGTVTDTSIAQFLASSDVETYQRLWSFMKSENNSAALVRTAQEGFQRVRKVKGNSPVSVSASLQVTSLAGELFISVVIKIIHYILQLQDSGTLDKLRHKWWPKNGKCKLDQDGASSSSSALDLDNFAGVFCVLAIGVVLACAVALLE
;
A
#
# COMPACT_ATOMS: atom_id res chain seq x y z
N GLN A 1 4.32 4.14 18.68
CA GLN A 1 5.16 5.10 19.42
C GLN A 1 4.49 6.46 19.53
N VAL A 2 4.17 7.14 18.42
CA VAL A 2 3.49 8.46 18.43
C VAL A 2 2.19 8.47 19.25
N TRP A 3 1.32 7.47 19.07
CA TRP A 3 0.07 7.35 19.84
C TRP A 3 0.29 7.28 21.36
N LEU A 4 1.34 6.60 21.82
CA LEU A 4 1.68 6.54 23.24
C LEU A 4 2.17 7.90 23.75
N CYS A 5 2.97 8.60 22.96
CA CYS A 5 3.41 9.97 23.29
C CYS A 5 2.23 10.95 23.38
N THR A 6 1.23 10.83 22.50
CA THR A 6 0.02 11.66 22.54
C THR A 6 -0.79 11.40 23.82
N ILE A 7 -0.97 10.14 24.22
CA ILE A 7 -1.65 9.79 25.48
C ILE A 7 -0.86 10.32 26.69
N ALA A 8 0.46 10.17 26.69
CA ALA A 8 1.30 10.70 27.77
C ALA A 8 1.21 12.23 27.87
N ALA A 9 1.23 12.94 26.73
CA ALA A 9 1.07 14.39 26.67
C ALA A 9 -0.32 14.84 27.18
N PHE A 10 -1.38 14.09 26.84
CA PHE A 10 -2.74 14.34 27.33
C PHE A 10 -2.83 14.27 28.86
N ILE A 11 -2.25 13.20 29.46
CA ILE A 11 -2.22 13.03 30.92
C ILE A 11 -1.40 14.15 31.57
N LEU A 12 -0.25 14.49 30.99
CA LEU A 12 0.64 15.53 31.50
C LEU A 12 -0.06 16.90 31.51
N VAL A 13 -0.71 17.29 30.41
CA VAL A 13 -1.40 18.58 30.30
C VAL A 13 -2.60 18.64 31.25
N SER A 14 -3.36 17.54 31.38
CA SER A 14 -4.46 17.43 32.36
C SER A 14 -3.96 17.59 33.80
N ALA A 15 -2.84 16.95 34.16
CA ALA A 15 -2.25 17.07 35.48
C ALA A 15 -1.72 18.48 35.76
N VAL A 16 -1.04 19.12 34.81
CA VAL A 16 -0.52 20.50 34.95
C VAL A 16 -1.67 21.50 35.07
N LEU A 17 -2.73 21.37 34.28
CA LEU A 17 -3.93 22.22 34.40
C LEU A 17 -4.59 22.06 35.77
N PHE A 18 -4.72 20.83 36.28
CA PHE A 18 -5.25 20.55 37.61
C PHE A 18 -4.38 21.18 38.72
N LEU A 19 -3.06 21.10 38.62
CA LEU A 19 -2.12 21.71 39.57
C LEU A 19 -2.19 23.25 39.54
N LEU A 20 -2.19 23.85 38.34
CA LEU A 20 -2.33 25.30 38.19
C LEU A 20 -3.65 25.80 38.75
N HIS A 21 -4.72 25.02 38.61
CA HIS A 21 -6.01 25.35 39.19
C HIS A 21 -5.98 25.26 40.73
N ARG A 22 -5.43 24.17 41.29
CA ARG A 22 -5.30 23.97 42.75
C ARG A 22 -4.40 25.01 43.43
N ILE A 23 -3.33 25.44 42.77
CA ILE A 23 -2.46 26.52 43.27
C ILE A 23 -3.19 27.86 43.19
N GLY A 24 -4.00 28.06 42.15
CA GLY A 24 -4.81 29.26 41.98
C GLY A 24 -5.91 29.42 43.02
N THR A 25 -6.66 28.36 43.35
CA THR A 25 -7.72 28.40 44.37
C THR A 25 -7.18 28.64 45.78
N ARG A 26 -5.96 28.19 46.08
CA ARG A 26 -5.30 28.45 47.37
C ARG A 26 -4.94 29.93 47.62
N LYS A 27 -5.00 30.78 46.59
CA LYS A 27 -4.58 32.20 46.64
C LYS A 27 -5.75 33.19 46.62
N THR A 28 -6.99 32.73 46.53
CA THR A 28 -8.18 33.60 46.40
C THR A 28 -9.26 33.03 47.32
N SER A 29 -9.13 33.28 48.63
CA SER A 29 -10.00 32.74 49.68
C SER A 29 -10.98 33.77 50.23
N ASP A 30 -11.62 34.59 49.40
CA ASP A 30 -12.55 35.63 49.88
C ASP A 30 -13.94 35.67 49.20
N ASP A 31 -14.34 34.67 48.40
CA ASP A 31 -15.76 34.53 48.01
C ASP A 31 -16.12 33.06 47.71
N PRO A 32 -17.09 32.42 48.41
CA PRO A 32 -17.38 30.99 48.25
C PRO A 32 -18.49 30.64 47.24
N SER A 33 -19.07 31.60 46.51
CA SER A 33 -20.33 31.36 45.78
C SER A 33 -20.32 31.40 44.25
N ASP A 34 -19.19 31.60 43.55
CA ASP A 34 -19.24 31.66 42.07
C ASP A 34 -17.95 31.23 41.35
N GLY A 35 -17.49 30.01 41.63
CA GLY A 35 -16.40 29.37 40.89
C GLY A 35 -16.84 28.00 40.37
N PRO A 36 -16.68 27.68 39.06
CA PRO A 36 -17.09 26.38 38.53
C PRO A 36 -16.37 25.26 39.29
N ASP A 37 -17.07 24.15 39.57
CA ASP A 37 -16.50 23.00 40.26
C ASP A 37 -15.40 22.34 39.41
N PHE A 38 -14.15 22.74 39.67
CA PHE A 38 -12.97 22.15 39.03
C PHE A 38 -12.66 20.79 39.65
N ASN A 39 -13.33 19.76 39.15
CA ASN A 39 -13.00 18.38 39.46
C ASN A 39 -11.98 17.81 38.44
N LEU A 40 -11.19 16.80 38.82
CA LEU A 40 -10.22 16.15 37.91
C LEU A 40 -10.92 15.62 36.65
N ARG A 41 -12.14 15.08 36.81
CA ARG A 41 -13.00 14.64 35.71
C ARG A 41 -13.36 15.77 34.74
N ASN A 42 -13.71 16.94 35.25
CA ASN A 42 -14.09 18.10 34.44
C ASN A 42 -12.89 18.68 33.69
N THR A 43 -11.71 18.68 34.33
CA THR A 43 -10.44 19.07 33.69
C THR A 43 -10.06 18.10 32.57
N MET A 44 -10.24 16.79 32.80
CA MET A 44 -9.96 15.77 31.79
C MET A 44 -10.92 15.90 30.59
N TRP A 45 -12.19 16.18 30.86
CA TRP A 45 -13.21 16.47 29.84
C TRP A 45 -12.86 17.72 29.01
N PHE A 46 -12.35 18.77 29.64
CA PHE A 46 -11.89 19.98 28.96
C PHE A 46 -10.74 19.73 27.99
N VAL A 47 -9.72 18.99 28.43
CA VAL A 47 -8.55 18.65 27.61
C VAL A 47 -8.99 17.77 26.43
N TYR A 48 -9.93 16.85 26.67
CA TYR A 48 -10.54 16.01 25.64
C TYR A 48 -11.34 16.84 24.62
N GLY A 49 -12.25 17.71 25.07
CA GLY A 49 -13.05 18.57 24.17
C GLY A 49 -12.20 19.56 23.37
N SER A 50 -11.09 20.03 23.95
CA SER A 50 -10.07 20.82 23.24
C SER A 50 -9.33 20.00 22.18
N PHE A 51 -9.04 18.72 22.46
CA PHE A 51 -8.38 17.83 21.51
C PHE A 51 -9.26 17.53 20.29
N VAL A 52 -10.56 17.34 20.49
CA VAL A 52 -11.54 17.05 19.42
C VAL A 52 -11.98 18.32 18.68
N GLN A 53 -11.41 19.49 18.98
CA GLN A 53 -11.74 20.80 18.37
C GLN A 53 -13.21 21.24 18.57
N GLN A 54 -13.97 20.59 19.44
CA GLN A 54 -15.35 20.99 19.76
C GLN A 54 -15.41 22.12 20.80
N GLY A 55 -14.30 22.38 21.50
CA GLY A 55 -14.25 23.32 22.61
C GLY A 55 -15.04 22.79 23.82
N SER A 56 -14.77 23.35 24.99
CA SER A 56 -15.57 23.06 26.19
C SER A 56 -15.94 24.39 26.84
N GLY A 57 -17.23 24.65 26.93
CA GLY A 57 -17.79 25.96 27.29
C GLY A 57 -17.73 26.32 28.77
N ASP A 58 -17.47 25.35 29.65
CA ASP A 58 -17.80 25.49 31.08
C ASP A 58 -16.63 25.92 31.97
N LEU A 59 -15.42 26.07 31.42
CA LEU A 59 -14.24 26.44 32.20
C LEU A 59 -13.76 27.82 31.80
N THR A 60 -14.23 28.83 32.54
CA THR A 60 -13.74 30.20 32.42
C THR A 60 -12.30 30.27 32.93
N ILE A 61 -11.34 30.17 32.01
CA ILE A 61 -9.93 30.30 32.32
C ILE A 61 -9.61 31.78 32.60
N GLY A 62 -9.83 32.22 33.84
CA GLY A 62 -9.59 33.61 34.25
C GLY A 62 -8.11 33.99 34.41
N ARG A 63 -7.18 33.02 34.54
CA ARG A 63 -5.77 33.26 34.85
C ARG A 63 -4.86 33.13 33.62
N MET A 64 -3.96 34.11 33.42
CA MET A 64 -2.99 34.14 32.31
C MET A 64 -2.14 32.87 32.11
N PRO A 65 -1.54 32.21 33.13
CA PRO A 65 -0.74 31.00 32.90
C PRO A 65 -1.54 29.84 32.31
N THR A 66 -2.80 29.68 32.72
CA THR A 66 -3.70 28.64 32.21
C THR A 66 -4.11 28.92 30.77
N ARG A 67 -4.24 30.19 30.37
CA ARG A 67 -4.49 30.59 28.97
C ARG A 67 -3.31 30.28 28.06
N ILE A 68 -2.09 30.56 28.51
CA ILE A 68 -0.86 30.25 27.76
C ILE A 68 -0.74 28.74 27.58
N LEU A 69 -0.92 27.95 28.65
CA LEU A 69 -0.87 26.50 28.57
C LEU A 69 -1.93 25.92 27.62
N THR A 70 -3.15 26.45 27.68
CA THR A 70 -4.24 26.05 26.78
C THR A 70 -3.92 26.42 25.32
N GLY A 71 -3.35 27.60 25.08
CA GLY A 71 -2.90 28.00 23.74
C GLY A 71 -1.82 27.08 23.17
N VAL A 72 -0.85 26.66 23.98
CA VAL A 72 0.17 25.68 23.58
C VAL A 72 -0.45 24.31 23.29
N TRP A 73 -1.40 23.87 24.14
CA TRP A 73 -2.13 22.62 23.92
C TRP A 73 -2.95 22.63 22.62
N TRP A 74 -3.61 23.75 22.31
CA TRP A 74 -4.36 23.91 21.06
C TRP A 74 -3.45 23.89 19.85
N LEU A 75 -2.28 24.56 19.90
CA LEU A 75 -1.30 24.51 18.82
C LEU A 75 -0.77 23.07 18.60
N PHE A 76 -0.45 22.36 19.67
CA PHE A 76 -0.03 20.97 19.61
C PHE A 76 -1.10 20.07 18.97
N THR A 77 -2.35 20.20 19.40
CA THR A 77 -3.49 19.45 18.86
C THR A 77 -3.67 19.71 17.37
N LEU A 78 -3.62 20.98 16.94
CA LEU A 78 -3.73 21.36 15.53
C LEU A 78 -2.64 20.69 14.69
N ILE A 79 -1.39 20.70 15.14
CA ILE A 79 -0.27 20.07 14.43
C ILE A 79 -0.49 18.56 14.27
N ILE A 80 -0.93 17.88 15.33
CA ILE A 80 -1.19 16.43 15.30
C ILE A 80 -2.31 16.09 14.33
N ILE A 81 -3.46 16.79 14.41
CA ILE A 81 -4.60 16.54 13.52
C ILE A 81 -4.23 16.84 12.07
N SER A 82 -3.55 17.96 11.82
CA SER A 82 -3.10 18.33 10.47
C SER A 82 -2.17 17.27 9.87
N SER A 83 -1.18 16.81 10.64
CA SER A 83 -0.26 15.76 10.18
C SER A 83 -0.96 14.42 9.95
N TYR A 84 -1.90 14.05 10.82
CA TYR A 84 -2.70 12.83 10.66
C TYR A 84 -3.56 12.90 9.40
N THR A 85 -4.28 14.01 9.18
CA THR A 85 -5.10 14.22 7.99
C THR A 85 -4.27 14.24 6.71
N ALA A 86 -3.07 14.85 6.73
CA ALA A 86 -2.15 14.83 5.59
C ALA A 86 -1.64 13.41 5.27
N ASN A 87 -1.28 12.63 6.28
CA ASN A 87 -0.83 11.25 6.09
C ASN A 87 -1.99 10.34 5.62
N LEU A 88 -3.20 10.56 6.15
CA LEU A 88 -4.41 9.86 5.70
C LEU A 88 -4.71 10.19 4.23
N ALA A 89 -4.65 11.45 3.82
CA ALA A 89 -4.85 11.86 2.43
C ALA A 89 -3.77 11.27 1.49
N ALA A 90 -2.52 11.24 1.93
CA ALA A 90 -1.44 10.56 1.22
C ALA A 90 -1.70 9.06 1.08
N PHE A 91 -2.22 8.40 2.12
CA PHE A 91 -2.58 6.99 2.07
C PHE A 91 -3.75 6.73 1.11
N LEU A 92 -4.82 7.53 1.18
CA LEU A 92 -6.00 7.39 0.32
C LEU A 92 -5.70 7.62 -1.17
N THR A 93 -4.67 8.40 -1.49
CA THR A 93 -4.26 8.65 -2.89
C THR A 93 -3.28 7.61 -3.42
N VAL A 94 -2.59 6.88 -2.53
CA VAL A 94 -1.68 5.81 -2.94
C VAL A 94 -2.48 4.51 -3.00
N THR A 95 -3.06 4.22 -4.16
CA THR A 95 -3.40 2.85 -4.52
C THR A 95 -2.09 2.09 -4.66
N ARG A 96 -1.68 1.37 -3.62
CA ARG A 96 -0.53 0.47 -3.72
C ARG A 96 -0.91 -0.62 -4.72
N MET A 97 -0.36 -0.54 -5.94
CA MET A 97 -0.31 -1.69 -6.83
C MET A 97 0.68 -2.68 -6.21
N ASP A 98 0.23 -3.44 -5.21
CA ASP A 98 1.02 -4.54 -4.69
C ASP A 98 0.95 -5.66 -5.72
N SER A 99 2.06 -5.87 -6.43
CA SER A 99 2.22 -7.03 -7.29
C SER A 99 2.24 -8.28 -6.41
N PRO A 100 1.28 -9.22 -6.57
CA PRO A 100 1.20 -10.40 -5.71
C PRO A 100 2.37 -11.36 -5.89
N ILE A 101 3.13 -11.24 -6.98
CA ILE A 101 4.29 -12.09 -7.29
C ILE A 101 5.48 -11.19 -7.58
N ARG A 102 6.55 -11.32 -6.79
CA ARG A 102 7.81 -10.56 -7.02
C ARG A 102 8.95 -11.40 -7.57
N SER A 103 8.88 -12.72 -7.42
CA SER A 103 9.93 -13.64 -7.87
C SER A 103 9.36 -14.98 -8.34
N PHE A 104 10.19 -15.77 -9.02
CA PHE A 104 9.84 -17.15 -9.39
C PHE A 104 9.68 -18.06 -8.17
N ASP A 105 10.32 -17.75 -7.05
CA ASP A 105 10.21 -18.52 -5.81
C ASP A 105 8.86 -18.29 -5.13
N ASP A 106 8.41 -17.02 -5.12
CA ASP A 106 7.07 -16.62 -4.69
C ASP A 106 5.99 -17.34 -5.52
N LEU A 107 6.17 -17.37 -6.84
CA LEU A 107 5.30 -18.10 -7.77
C LEU A 107 5.30 -19.62 -7.55
N ALA A 108 6.46 -20.21 -7.23
CA ALA A 108 6.61 -21.65 -6.98
C ALA A 108 6.02 -22.10 -5.63
N SER A 109 5.98 -21.19 -4.65
CA SER A 109 5.45 -21.46 -3.31
C SER A 109 3.91 -21.38 -3.25
N GLN A 110 3.31 -20.53 -4.10
CA GLN A 110 1.87 -20.34 -4.17
C GLN A 110 1.20 -21.34 -5.13
N THR A 111 -0.07 -21.67 -4.86
CA THR A 111 -0.90 -22.55 -5.71
C THR A 111 -2.19 -21.89 -6.20
N GLU A 112 -2.42 -20.62 -5.87
CA GLU A 112 -3.63 -19.86 -6.16
C GLU A 112 -3.69 -19.42 -7.64
N ILE A 113 -2.55 -19.03 -8.20
CA ILE A 113 -2.41 -18.53 -9.55
C ILE A 113 -1.83 -19.64 -10.43
N PRO A 114 -2.59 -20.18 -11.40
CA PRO A 114 -2.08 -21.18 -12.32
C PRO A 114 -1.07 -20.55 -13.28
N TYR A 115 0.08 -21.20 -13.42
CA TYR A 115 1.14 -20.79 -14.34
C TYR A 115 1.50 -21.93 -15.30
N GLY A 116 2.09 -21.57 -16.44
CA GLY A 116 2.31 -22.49 -17.54
C GLY A 116 3.25 -21.94 -18.60
N THR A 117 3.69 -22.81 -19.50
CA THR A 117 4.59 -22.46 -20.62
C THR A 117 4.10 -23.08 -21.93
N VAL A 118 4.68 -22.64 -23.05
CA VAL A 118 4.41 -23.23 -24.36
C VAL A 118 5.18 -24.54 -24.51
N THR A 119 4.51 -25.59 -24.99
CA THR A 119 5.11 -26.91 -25.24
C THR A 119 6.23 -26.82 -26.28
N ASP A 120 7.23 -27.71 -26.17
CA ASP A 120 8.33 -27.85 -27.15
C ASP A 120 9.16 -26.58 -27.37
N THR A 121 9.23 -25.70 -26.37
CA THR A 121 10.09 -24.52 -26.37
C THR A 121 11.37 -24.74 -25.58
N SER A 122 12.40 -23.94 -25.88
CA SER A 122 13.66 -23.93 -25.11
C SER A 122 13.42 -23.63 -23.62
N ILE A 123 12.38 -22.86 -23.29
CA ILE A 123 12.00 -22.57 -21.91
C ILE A 123 11.41 -23.82 -21.23
N ALA A 124 10.55 -24.57 -21.91
CA ALA A 124 10.02 -25.83 -21.38
C ALA A 124 11.13 -26.87 -21.17
N GLN A 125 12.06 -26.97 -22.12
CA GLN A 125 13.22 -27.85 -22.01
C GLN A 125 14.15 -27.41 -20.86
N PHE A 126 14.40 -26.11 -20.73
CA PHE A 126 15.20 -25.55 -19.64
C PHE A 126 14.58 -25.83 -18.27
N LEU A 127 13.26 -25.65 -18.10
CA LEU A 127 12.57 -25.93 -16.83
C LEU A 127 12.61 -27.43 -16.49
N ALA A 128 12.55 -28.31 -17.50
CA ALA A 128 12.65 -29.75 -17.32
C ALA A 128 14.07 -30.22 -16.97
N SER A 129 15.11 -29.56 -17.50
CA SER A 129 16.51 -29.93 -17.32
C SER A 129 17.25 -29.13 -16.24
N SER A 130 16.58 -28.20 -15.57
CA SER A 130 17.24 -27.31 -14.59
C SER A 130 17.48 -28.03 -13.26
N ASP A 131 18.66 -27.81 -12.69
CA ASP A 131 19.05 -28.33 -11.37
C ASP A 131 18.60 -27.43 -10.21
N VAL A 132 18.02 -26.26 -10.49
CA VAL A 132 17.56 -25.33 -9.44
C VAL A 132 16.19 -25.77 -8.91
N GLU A 133 16.09 -25.93 -7.59
CA GLU A 133 14.90 -26.42 -6.90
C GLU A 133 13.62 -25.64 -7.26
N THR A 134 13.70 -24.31 -7.34
CA THR A 134 12.57 -23.45 -7.73
C THR A 134 12.00 -23.85 -9.10
N TYR A 135 12.86 -24.11 -10.11
CA TYR A 135 12.42 -24.51 -11.45
C TYR A 135 11.93 -25.96 -11.50
N GLN A 136 12.52 -26.86 -10.70
CA GLN A 136 12.03 -28.23 -10.56
C GLN A 136 10.62 -28.27 -9.97
N ARG A 137 10.36 -27.45 -8.92
CA ARG A 137 9.03 -27.29 -8.33
C ARG A 137 8.04 -26.73 -9.35
N LEU A 138 8.40 -25.68 -10.06
CA LEU A 138 7.58 -25.11 -11.15
C LEU A 138 7.25 -26.17 -12.22
N TRP A 139 8.24 -26.97 -12.64
CA TRP A 139 8.04 -28.04 -13.62
C TRP A 139 7.14 -29.17 -13.11
N SER A 140 7.34 -29.60 -11.86
CA SER A 140 6.51 -30.61 -11.22
C SER A 140 5.04 -30.18 -11.10
N PHE A 141 4.81 -28.89 -10.80
CA PHE A 141 3.47 -28.32 -10.75
C PHE A 141 2.81 -28.28 -12.12
N MET A 142 3.52 -27.87 -13.17
CA MET A 142 2.99 -27.83 -14.54
C MET A 142 2.71 -29.22 -15.12
N LYS A 143 3.47 -30.25 -14.72
CA LYS A 143 3.29 -31.63 -15.18
C LYS A 143 2.27 -32.42 -14.34
N SER A 144 1.82 -31.88 -13.21
CA SER A 144 0.80 -32.51 -12.39
C SER A 144 -0.51 -32.72 -13.16
N GLU A 145 -1.17 -33.87 -12.96
CA GLU A 145 -2.32 -34.33 -13.75
C GLU A 145 -3.53 -33.37 -13.68
N ASN A 146 -3.65 -32.65 -12.56
CA ASN A 146 -4.68 -31.62 -12.34
C ASN A 146 -4.45 -30.36 -13.20
N ASN A 147 -3.23 -30.15 -13.71
CA ASN A 147 -2.79 -28.95 -14.42
C ASN A 147 -2.32 -29.24 -15.85
N SER A 148 -2.78 -30.33 -16.47
CA SER A 148 -2.44 -30.68 -17.87
C SER A 148 -2.75 -29.57 -18.88
N ALA A 149 -3.66 -28.65 -18.54
CA ALA A 149 -3.98 -27.47 -19.33
C ALA A 149 -3.00 -26.29 -19.13
N ALA A 150 -2.01 -26.38 -18.25
CA ALA A 150 -0.99 -25.34 -18.02
C ALA A 150 0.00 -25.24 -19.20
N LEU A 151 0.28 -26.37 -19.85
CA LEU A 151 1.12 -26.43 -21.03
C LEU A 151 0.29 -26.12 -22.28
N VAL A 152 0.66 -25.03 -22.96
CA VAL A 152 -0.10 -24.48 -24.08
C VAL A 152 0.63 -24.75 -25.40
N ARG A 153 -0.07 -24.94 -26.52
CA ARG A 153 0.60 -25.21 -27.81
C ARG A 153 1.12 -23.97 -28.53
N THR A 154 0.53 -22.81 -28.26
CA THR A 154 0.89 -21.56 -28.94
C THR A 154 0.89 -20.40 -27.95
N ALA A 155 1.82 -19.46 -28.12
CA ALA A 155 1.89 -18.26 -27.29
C ALA A 155 0.55 -17.48 -27.26
N GLN A 156 -0.15 -17.43 -28.40
CA GLN A 156 -1.45 -16.74 -28.52
C GLN A 156 -2.56 -17.34 -27.66
N GLU A 157 -2.61 -18.67 -27.54
CA GLU A 157 -3.56 -19.35 -26.66
C GLU A 157 -3.25 -19.03 -25.18
N GLY A 158 -1.96 -18.95 -24.83
CA GLY A 158 -1.50 -18.52 -23.50
C GLY A 158 -1.98 -17.11 -23.16
N PHE A 159 -1.87 -16.16 -24.10
CA PHE A 159 -2.39 -14.80 -23.92
C PHE A 159 -3.89 -14.75 -23.71
N GLN A 160 -4.64 -15.50 -24.52
CA GLN A 160 -6.10 -15.55 -24.39
C GLN A 160 -6.53 -16.13 -23.04
N ARG A 161 -5.78 -17.11 -22.51
CA ARG A 161 -6.05 -17.71 -21.22
C ARG A 161 -5.85 -16.71 -20.07
N VAL A 162 -4.73 -15.99 -20.06
CA VAL A 162 -4.46 -14.96 -19.04
C VAL A 162 -5.54 -13.86 -19.08
N ARG A 163 -5.96 -13.44 -20.29
CA ARG A 163 -7.02 -12.45 -20.49
C ARG A 163 -8.42 -12.91 -20.08
N LYS A 164 -8.68 -14.23 -20.06
CA LYS A 164 -9.97 -14.77 -19.58
C LYS A 164 -10.02 -14.85 -18.06
N VAL A 165 -8.89 -15.13 -17.41
CA VAL A 165 -8.79 -15.24 -15.94
C VAL A 165 -8.89 -13.87 -15.26
N LYS A 166 -8.23 -12.84 -15.82
CA LYS A 166 -8.44 -11.44 -15.41
C LYS A 166 -9.31 -10.77 -16.45
N GLY A 167 -10.55 -10.43 -16.09
CA GLY A 167 -11.48 -9.69 -16.93
C GLY A 167 -10.79 -8.69 -17.88
N ASN A 168 -10.69 -9.11 -19.13
CA ASN A 168 -10.55 -8.32 -20.34
C ASN A 168 -9.45 -7.24 -20.41
N SER A 169 -8.20 -7.64 -20.74
CA SER A 169 -7.23 -6.78 -21.47
C SER A 169 -6.29 -7.57 -22.41
N PRO A 170 -6.09 -7.17 -23.68
CA PRO A 170 -5.16 -7.82 -24.60
C PRO A 170 -3.72 -7.40 -24.34
N VAL A 171 -2.86 -8.36 -23.98
CA VAL A 171 -1.40 -8.22 -24.05
C VAL A 171 -0.89 -9.26 -25.05
N SER A 172 0.00 -8.84 -25.95
CA SER A 172 0.62 -9.68 -26.98
C SER A 172 2.13 -9.57 -26.83
N VAL A 173 2.82 -10.66 -26.53
CA VAL A 173 4.28 -10.77 -26.57
C VAL A 173 4.68 -12.07 -27.25
N SER A 174 5.02 -11.99 -28.54
CA SER A 174 5.60 -13.12 -29.25
C SER A 174 7.09 -12.89 -29.40
N ALA A 175 7.91 -13.78 -28.85
CA ALA A 175 9.32 -13.90 -29.19
C ALA A 175 9.67 -15.39 -29.25
N SER A 176 9.52 -15.97 -30.43
CA SER A 176 10.01 -17.31 -30.76
C SER A 176 11.21 -17.17 -31.66
N LEU A 177 12.41 -17.45 -31.14
CA LEU A 177 13.61 -17.67 -31.96
C LEU A 177 13.89 -19.18 -31.97
N GLN A 178 13.54 -19.84 -33.07
CA GLN A 178 14.00 -21.20 -33.35
C GLN A 178 15.26 -21.08 -34.19
N VAL A 179 16.42 -21.38 -33.61
CA VAL A 179 17.67 -21.56 -34.36
C VAL A 179 17.79 -23.03 -34.68
N THR A 180 17.54 -23.38 -35.94
CA THR A 180 17.77 -24.74 -36.45
C THR A 180 19.26 -24.95 -36.65
N SER A 181 19.80 -26.04 -36.11
CA SER A 181 21.22 -26.40 -36.26
C SER A 181 21.51 -26.87 -37.68
N LEU A 182 22.45 -26.23 -38.37
CA LEU A 182 22.99 -26.68 -39.65
C LEU A 182 24.41 -27.24 -39.43
N ALA A 183 24.66 -28.47 -39.88
CA ALA A 183 25.94 -29.17 -39.76
C ALA A 183 26.81 -29.00 -41.01
N GLY A 184 28.13 -28.83 -40.84
CA GLY A 184 29.14 -28.91 -41.90
C GLY A 184 30.26 -27.87 -41.77
N GLU A 185 31.47 -28.15 -42.26
CA GLU A 185 32.66 -27.28 -42.12
C GLU A 185 32.49 -25.86 -42.74
N LEU A 186 31.53 -25.67 -43.65
CA LEU A 186 31.14 -24.35 -44.17
C LEU A 186 30.44 -23.48 -43.09
N PHE A 187 29.89 -24.10 -42.05
CA PHE A 187 29.21 -23.46 -40.92
C PHE A 187 30.15 -22.56 -40.14
N ILE A 188 31.39 -22.99 -39.89
CA ILE A 188 32.33 -22.23 -39.07
C ILE A 188 32.68 -20.90 -39.74
N SER A 189 32.94 -20.92 -41.05
CA SER A 189 33.24 -19.69 -41.82
C SER A 189 32.04 -18.74 -41.89
N VAL A 190 30.83 -19.28 -42.09
CA VAL A 190 29.59 -18.48 -42.12
C VAL A 190 29.26 -17.92 -40.74
N VAL A 191 29.40 -18.71 -39.67
CA VAL A 191 29.14 -18.29 -38.30
C VAL A 191 30.13 -17.22 -37.84
N ILE A 192 31.42 -17.36 -38.16
CA ILE A 192 32.42 -16.33 -37.85
C ILE A 192 32.07 -15.01 -38.57
N LYS A 193 31.67 -15.05 -39.84
CA LYS A 193 31.23 -13.85 -40.57
C LYS A 193 29.96 -13.22 -39.96
N ILE A 194 29.00 -14.04 -39.55
CA ILE A 194 27.78 -13.57 -38.90
C ILE A 194 28.11 -12.93 -37.54
N ILE A 195 28.92 -13.58 -36.71
CA ILE A 195 29.33 -13.04 -35.40
C ILE A 195 30.06 -11.73 -35.57
N HIS A 196 31.01 -11.65 -36.52
CA HIS A 196 31.73 -10.42 -36.81
C HIS A 196 30.79 -9.28 -37.22
N TYR A 197 29.78 -9.58 -38.03
CA TYR A 197 28.77 -8.59 -38.44
C TYR A 197 27.86 -8.16 -37.28
N ILE A 198 27.46 -9.10 -36.41
CA ILE A 198 26.67 -8.79 -35.21
C ILE A 198 27.48 -7.89 -34.25
N LEU A 199 28.76 -8.16 -34.06
CA LEU A 199 29.65 -7.33 -33.25
C LEU A 199 29.76 -5.90 -33.80
N GLN A 200 29.91 -5.74 -35.13
CA GLN A 200 29.88 -4.43 -35.76
C GLN A 200 28.53 -3.70 -35.58
N LEU A 201 27.42 -4.44 -35.63
CA LEU A 201 26.09 -3.87 -35.38
C LEU A 201 25.88 -3.46 -33.91
N GLN A 202 26.56 -4.13 -32.98
CA GLN A 202 26.57 -3.80 -31.56
C GLN A 202 27.44 -2.57 -31.28
N ASP A 203 28.68 -2.53 -31.81
CA ASP A 203 29.61 -1.40 -31.65
C ASP A 203 29.09 -0.11 -32.30
N SER A 204 28.39 -0.23 -33.43
CA SER A 204 27.76 0.91 -34.11
C SER A 204 26.49 1.44 -33.42
N GLY A 205 26.01 0.76 -32.35
CA GLY A 205 24.75 1.07 -31.67
C GLY A 205 23.51 0.91 -32.55
N THR A 206 23.64 0.26 -33.71
CA THR A 206 22.54 0.09 -34.67
C THR A 206 21.49 -0.87 -34.12
N LEU A 207 21.90 -1.89 -33.36
CA LEU A 207 21.00 -2.79 -32.63
C LEU A 207 20.13 -2.03 -31.62
N ASP A 208 20.70 -1.08 -30.89
CA ASP A 208 19.92 -0.26 -29.93
C ASP A 208 18.94 0.68 -30.63
N LYS A 209 19.32 1.25 -31.78
CA LYS A 209 18.42 2.05 -32.63
C LYS A 209 17.24 1.21 -33.12
N LEU A 210 17.50 -0.01 -33.59
CA LEU A 210 16.46 -0.94 -34.02
C LEU A 210 15.57 -1.38 -32.85
N ARG A 211 16.16 -1.64 -31.67
CA ARG A 211 15.41 -1.95 -30.46
C ARG A 211 14.45 -0.82 -30.08
N HIS A 212 14.91 0.44 -30.08
CA HIS A 212 14.05 1.58 -29.77
C HIS A 212 12.99 1.84 -30.85
N LYS A 213 13.27 1.48 -32.11
CA LYS A 213 12.32 1.59 -33.22
C LYS A 213 11.17 0.58 -33.10
N TRP A 214 11.47 -0.68 -32.76
CA TRP A 214 10.48 -1.75 -32.65
C TRP A 214 9.85 -1.86 -31.26
N TRP A 215 10.56 -1.42 -30.22
CA TRP A 215 10.13 -1.38 -28.82
C TRP A 215 10.24 0.06 -28.26
N PRO A 216 9.41 1.01 -28.75
CA PRO A 216 9.44 2.38 -28.25
C PRO A 216 9.03 2.43 -26.79
N LYS A 217 9.70 3.26 -25.98
CA LYS A 217 9.35 3.48 -24.57
C LYS A 217 7.92 3.99 -24.39
N ASN A 218 7.41 4.74 -25.37
CA ASN A 218 6.05 5.28 -25.40
C ASN A 218 5.17 4.44 -26.34
N GLY A 219 5.00 3.16 -26.02
CA GLY A 219 4.17 2.25 -26.80
C GLY A 219 2.69 2.65 -26.82
N LYS A 220 1.90 2.03 -27.71
CA LYS A 220 0.45 2.25 -27.83
C LYS A 220 -0.37 1.76 -26.62
N CYS A 221 0.27 1.09 -25.66
CA CYS A 221 -0.37 0.55 -24.46
C CYS A 221 -0.29 1.61 -23.34
N LYS A 222 -1.39 2.32 -23.10
CA LYS A 222 -1.52 3.25 -21.96
C LYS A 222 -1.85 2.44 -20.70
N LEU A 223 -0.83 1.86 -20.08
CA LEU A 223 -0.99 1.14 -18.81
C LEU A 223 -1.41 2.08 -17.66
N ASP A 224 -1.16 3.39 -17.80
CA ASP A 224 -1.48 4.40 -16.80
C ASP A 224 -2.97 4.80 -16.77
N GLN A 225 -3.83 4.32 -17.68
CA GLN A 225 -5.23 4.75 -17.73
C GLN A 225 -6.24 3.76 -17.18
N ASP A 226 -5.89 2.50 -16.91
CA ASP A 226 -6.83 1.51 -16.37
C ASP A 226 -6.49 1.05 -14.95
N GLY A 227 -5.30 1.40 -14.43
CA GLY A 227 -5.01 1.40 -12.98
C GLY A 227 -5.28 2.75 -12.32
N ALA A 228 -5.36 3.81 -13.12
CA ALA A 228 -5.77 5.15 -12.74
C ALA A 228 -6.85 5.68 -13.70
N SER A 229 -7.76 4.80 -14.15
CA SER A 229 -9.09 5.25 -14.50
C SER A 229 -9.71 5.73 -13.20
N SER A 230 -9.50 7.00 -12.97
CA SER A 230 -10.36 7.87 -12.21
C SER A 230 -11.78 7.80 -12.80
N SER A 231 -12.43 6.64 -12.72
CA SER A 231 -13.76 6.69 -12.14
C SER A 231 -13.54 7.42 -10.83
N SER A 232 -14.23 8.53 -10.65
CA SER A 232 -14.50 9.05 -9.32
C SER A 232 -15.20 7.91 -8.56
N SER A 233 -14.42 6.93 -8.10
CA SER A 233 -14.85 5.87 -7.25
C SER A 233 -15.27 6.61 -6.01
N ALA A 234 -16.59 6.76 -5.86
CA ALA A 234 -17.18 7.28 -4.65
C ALA A 234 -16.43 6.62 -3.49
N LEU A 235 -15.90 7.44 -2.59
CA LEU A 235 -15.14 7.01 -1.41
C LEU A 235 -15.77 5.74 -0.86
N ASP A 236 -15.14 4.60 -1.10
CA ASP A 236 -15.78 3.30 -0.91
C ASP A 236 -16.10 3.13 0.57
N LEU A 237 -17.32 2.66 0.86
CA LEU A 237 -17.83 2.59 2.23
C LEU A 237 -16.95 1.67 3.11
N ASP A 238 -16.24 0.74 2.48
CA ASP A 238 -15.28 -0.17 3.12
C ASP A 238 -14.15 0.57 3.86
N ASN A 239 -13.70 1.72 3.35
CA ASN A 239 -12.68 2.52 4.04
C ASN A 239 -13.22 3.20 5.31
N PHE A 240 -14.54 3.40 5.41
CA PHE A 240 -15.20 4.02 6.55
C PHE A 240 -15.89 3.02 7.49
N ALA A 241 -15.97 1.74 7.10
CA ALA A 241 -16.59 0.69 7.92
C ALA A 241 -16.04 0.66 9.35
N GLY A 242 -14.72 0.86 9.51
CA GLY A 242 -14.07 0.95 10.82
C GLY A 242 -14.61 2.10 11.69
N VAL A 243 -14.93 3.26 11.11
CA VAL A 243 -15.46 4.42 11.85
C VAL A 243 -16.85 4.12 12.40
N PHE A 244 -17.71 3.44 11.62
CA PHE A 244 -19.04 3.02 12.08
C PHE A 244 -18.97 1.97 13.20
N CYS A 245 -18.03 1.02 13.14
CA CYS A 245 -17.81 0.06 14.21
C CYS A 245 -17.42 0.73 15.53
N VAL A 246 -16.52 1.72 15.49
CA VAL A 246 -16.12 2.47 16.70
C VAL A 246 -17.30 3.23 17.30
N LEU A 247 -18.13 3.86 16.47
CA LEU A 247 -19.35 4.53 16.93
C LEU A 247 -20.30 3.56 17.64
N ALA A 248 -20.55 2.38 17.03
CA ALA A 248 -21.44 1.38 17.61
C ALA A 248 -20.95 0.89 18.98
N ILE A 249 -19.65 0.62 19.12
CA ILE A 249 -19.04 0.24 20.40
C ILE A 249 -19.20 1.36 21.44
N GLY A 250 -19.00 2.62 21.04
CA GLY A 250 -19.17 3.78 21.92
C GLY A 250 -20.59 3.91 22.46
N VAL A 251 -21.60 3.73 21.61
CA VAL A 251 -23.02 3.76 22.02
C VAL A 251 -23.34 2.63 22.98
N VAL A 252 -22.88 1.40 22.69
CA VAL A 252 -23.11 0.24 23.57
C VAL A 252 -22.48 0.44 24.94
N LEU A 253 -21.25 0.95 25.00
CA LEU A 253 -20.58 1.26 26.26
C LEU A 253 -21.30 2.35 27.04
N ALA A 254 -21.77 3.41 26.38
CA ALA A 254 -22.54 4.47 27.02
C ALA A 254 -23.85 3.94 27.61
N CYS A 255 -24.58 3.10 26.86
CA CYS A 255 -25.79 2.44 27.36
C CYS A 255 -25.50 1.50 28.54
N ALA A 256 -24.40 0.73 28.48
CA ALA A 256 -24.02 -0.18 29.57
C ALA A 256 -23.67 0.59 30.85
N VAL A 257 -22.94 1.70 30.76
CA VAL A 257 -22.64 2.57 31.91
C VAL A 257 -23.93 3.17 32.47
N ALA A 258 -24.84 3.65 31.62
CA ALA A 258 -26.13 4.21 32.05
C ALA A 258 -27.07 3.19 32.72
N LEU A 259 -26.91 1.89 32.43
CA LEU A 259 -27.65 0.81 33.08
C LEU A 259 -27.01 0.34 34.39
N LEU A 260 -25.72 0.58 34.57
CA LEU A 260 -24.97 0.23 35.79
C LEU A 260 -25.02 1.33 36.86
N GLU A 261 -25.29 2.57 36.45
CA GLU A 261 -25.57 3.71 37.31
C GLU A 261 -27.02 3.67 37.84
#